data_AF-A0A7S2MVL6-F1
#
_entry.id   AF-A0A7S2MVL6-F1
#
_cell.length_a   1.000
_cell.length_b   1.000
_cell.length_c   1.000
_cell.angle_alpha   90.00
_cell.angle_beta   90.00
_cell.angle_gamma   90.00
#
_symmetry.space_group_name_H-M   'P 1'
#
loop_
_entity.id
_entity.type
_entity.pdbx_description
1 polymer ?
#
loop_
_entity_poly.entity_id
_entity_poly.type
_entity_poly.pdbx_seq_one_letter_code
_entity_poly.pdbx_strand_id
1 'polypeptide(L)'
;LPPALPAVQEPPAEATLMLEDGQCVLSKELEERYQGCVKRLKMQLETEQRLAAKMRAVSDRQFAEPSDLEAFFLQCVEQVRSEVGDRKKAQRDREASKGKAAHLQAPEKAVTTDDFTVGDRRKVVELLLSSKEVLHFLEDRIASSAQGGALMDDPGLP
;
A
#
# COMPACT_ATOMS: atom_id res chain seq x y z
N LEU A 1 38.59 -50.44 -45.51
CA LEU A 1 38.47 -50.12 -46.96
C LEU A 1 37.23 -49.27 -47.15
N PRO A 2 37.32 -48.05 -47.70
CA PRO A 2 36.13 -47.30 -48.10
C PRO A 2 35.69 -47.75 -49.51
N PRO A 3 34.38 -47.91 -49.78
CA PRO A 3 33.89 -47.98 -51.14
C PRO A 3 33.59 -46.57 -51.69
N ALA A 4 33.95 -46.39 -52.95
CA ALA A 4 33.98 -45.15 -53.71
C ALA A 4 32.60 -44.53 -53.96
N LEU A 5 32.60 -43.19 -54.05
CA LEU A 5 31.49 -42.36 -54.52
C LEU A 5 31.15 -42.66 -55.99
N PRO A 6 29.87 -42.71 -56.38
CA PRO A 6 29.48 -42.43 -57.75
C PRO A 6 29.27 -40.92 -57.95
N ALA A 7 29.93 -40.39 -58.98
CA ALA A 7 29.67 -39.07 -59.55
C ALA A 7 28.35 -39.05 -60.35
N VAL A 8 27.95 -37.85 -60.79
CA VAL A 8 26.87 -37.51 -61.76
C VAL A 8 25.52 -37.25 -61.06
N GLN A 9 24.84 -36.09 -61.17
CA GLN A 9 24.63 -35.15 -62.28
C GLN A 9 24.20 -33.78 -61.72
N GLU A 10 24.76 -32.67 -62.20
CA GLU A 10 24.22 -31.33 -61.93
C GLU A 10 22.93 -31.11 -62.75
N PRO A 11 21.81 -30.68 -62.15
CA PRO A 11 20.66 -30.20 -62.89
C PRO A 11 20.92 -28.76 -63.42
N PRO A 12 20.38 -28.41 -64.60
CA PRO A 12 20.66 -27.15 -65.28
C PRO A 12 20.18 -25.93 -64.48
N ALA A 13 21.07 -24.95 -64.39
CA ALA A 13 20.90 -23.67 -63.72
C ALA A 13 20.02 -22.69 -64.52
N GLU A 14 18.76 -23.02 -64.82
CA GLU A 14 17.84 -22.07 -65.47
C GLU A 14 16.39 -22.22 -64.96
N ALA A 15 16.18 -22.04 -63.65
CA ALA A 15 14.85 -21.82 -63.08
C ALA A 15 14.90 -21.00 -61.77
N THR A 16 15.85 -20.08 -61.64
CA THR A 16 15.98 -19.21 -60.44
C THR A 16 15.92 -17.74 -60.83
N LEU A 17 14.94 -17.37 -61.65
CA LEU A 17 14.57 -15.97 -61.83
C LEU A 17 13.04 -15.90 -61.82
N MET A 18 12.49 -14.97 -61.04
CA MET A 18 11.08 -14.55 -60.93
C MET A 18 10.32 -14.92 -59.63
N LEU A 19 10.97 -15.02 -58.46
CA LEU A 19 10.26 -15.07 -57.16
C LEU A 19 10.84 -14.15 -56.05
N GLU A 20 11.70 -13.19 -56.35
CA GLU A 20 12.37 -12.38 -55.30
C GLU A 20 11.69 -11.03 -55.00
N ASP A 21 10.87 -10.49 -55.92
CA ASP A 21 10.24 -9.17 -55.70
C ASP A 21 9.05 -9.22 -54.73
N GLY A 22 8.32 -10.34 -54.65
CA GLY A 22 7.15 -10.50 -53.77
C GLY A 22 7.50 -10.75 -52.30
N GLN A 23 8.64 -11.38 -52.01
CA GLN A 23 9.07 -11.69 -50.64
C GLN A 23 9.58 -10.45 -49.90
N CYS A 24 10.20 -9.50 -50.60
CA CYS A 24 10.69 -8.25 -50.00
C CYS A 24 9.55 -7.32 -49.56
N VAL A 25 8.47 -7.24 -50.36
CA VAL A 25 7.29 -6.41 -50.03
C VAL A 25 6.50 -6.99 -48.85
N LEU A 26 6.25 -8.30 -48.84
CA LEU A 26 5.60 -8.98 -47.71
C LEU A 26 6.44 -8.88 -46.42
N SER A 27 7.77 -8.95 -46.54
CA SER A 27 8.67 -8.75 -45.40
C SER A 27 8.60 -7.33 -44.86
N LYS A 28 8.52 -6.31 -45.72
CA LYS A 28 8.37 -4.91 -45.32
C LYS A 28 7.01 -4.62 -44.66
N GLU A 29 5.93 -5.13 -45.24
CA GLU A 29 4.59 -4.97 -44.63
C GLU A 29 4.49 -5.67 -43.27
N LEU A 30 5.10 -6.85 -43.13
CA LEU A 30 5.16 -7.55 -41.86
C LEU A 30 6.00 -6.77 -40.83
N GLU A 31 7.13 -6.23 -41.25
CA GLU A 31 7.98 -5.37 -40.43
C GLU A 31 7.25 -4.10 -39.98
N GLU A 32 6.53 -3.42 -40.87
CA GLU A 32 5.73 -2.24 -40.54
C GLU A 32 4.62 -2.56 -39.54
N ARG A 33 3.92 -3.69 -39.72
CA ARG A 33 2.90 -4.16 -38.75
C ARG A 33 3.52 -4.49 -37.40
N TYR A 34 4.68 -5.14 -37.38
CA TYR A 34 5.39 -5.46 -36.15
C TYR A 34 5.85 -4.19 -35.43
N GLN A 35 6.50 -3.26 -36.14
CA GLN A 35 6.91 -1.97 -35.60
C GLN A 35 5.70 -1.16 -35.08
N GLY A 36 4.57 -1.19 -35.80
CA GLY A 36 3.32 -0.60 -35.36
C GLY A 36 2.77 -1.24 -34.08
N CYS A 37 2.83 -2.56 -33.97
CA CYS A 37 2.44 -3.29 -32.76
C CYS A 37 3.34 -2.94 -31.57
N VAL A 38 4.66 -2.92 -31.77
CA VAL A 38 5.63 -2.52 -30.75
C VAL A 38 5.39 -1.09 -30.28
N LYS A 39 5.11 -0.15 -31.20
CA LYS A 39 4.76 1.23 -30.83
C LYS A 39 3.51 1.29 -29.96
N ARG A 40 2.44 0.58 -30.35
CA ARG A 40 1.19 0.52 -29.57
C ARG A 40 1.42 -0.08 -28.18
N LEU A 41 2.15 -1.20 -28.09
CA LEU A 41 2.46 -1.86 -26.82
C LEU A 41 3.29 -0.97 -25.90
N LYS A 42 4.28 -0.23 -26.44
CA LYS A 42 5.05 0.74 -25.67
C LYS A 42 4.18 1.87 -25.12
N MET A 43 3.27 2.41 -25.93
CA MET A 43 2.33 3.45 -25.47
C MET A 43 1.36 2.92 -24.40
N GLN A 44 0.88 1.68 -24.54
CA GLN A 44 0.04 1.04 -23.53
C GLN A 44 0.80 0.85 -22.22
N LEU A 45 2.03 0.33 -22.29
CA LEU A 45 2.88 0.15 -21.11
C LEU A 45 3.15 1.49 -20.41
N GLU A 46 3.45 2.55 -21.17
CA GLU A 46 3.67 3.87 -20.60
C GLU A 46 2.40 4.42 -19.92
N THR A 47 1.24 4.21 -20.54
CA THR A 47 -0.06 4.57 -19.97
C THR A 47 -0.32 3.85 -18.64
N GLU A 48 -0.10 2.53 -18.62
CA GLU A 48 -0.26 1.70 -17.43
C GLU A 48 0.73 2.09 -16.32
N GLN A 49 2.00 2.35 -16.67
CA GLN A 49 2.99 2.82 -15.70
C GLN A 49 2.60 4.18 -15.09
N ARG A 50 2.11 5.12 -15.90
CA ARG A 50 1.61 6.41 -15.42
C ARG A 50 0.37 6.23 -14.53
N LEU A 51 -0.54 5.32 -14.89
CA LEU A 51 -1.71 5.02 -14.09
C LEU A 51 -1.33 4.42 -12.74
N ALA A 52 -0.43 3.43 -12.73
CA ALA A 52 0.09 2.82 -11.51
C ALA A 52 0.80 3.86 -10.60
N ALA A 53 1.60 4.75 -11.19
CA ALA A 53 2.25 5.84 -10.44
C ALA A 53 1.22 6.80 -9.82
N LYS A 54 0.17 7.17 -10.57
CA LYS A 54 -0.94 7.98 -10.04
C LYS A 54 -1.66 7.26 -8.90
N MET A 55 -1.95 5.97 -9.04
CA MET A 55 -2.63 5.20 -8.00
C MET A 55 -1.81 5.12 -6.71
N ARG A 56 -0.49 4.91 -6.81
CA ARG A 56 0.41 4.99 -5.65
C ARG A 56 0.38 6.36 -5.00
N ALA A 57 0.49 7.44 -5.79
CA ALA A 57 0.44 8.79 -5.27
C ALA A 57 -0.90 9.15 -4.60
N VAL A 58 -2.03 8.62 -5.10
CA VAL A 58 -3.35 8.77 -4.47
C VAL A 58 -3.43 7.98 -3.16
N SER A 59 -2.94 6.73 -3.15
CA SER A 59 -2.85 5.92 -1.93
C SER A 59 -2.02 6.62 -0.87
N ASP A 60 -0.83 7.12 -1.22
CA ASP A 60 0.06 7.82 -0.29
C ASP A 60 -0.61 9.09 0.27
N ARG A 61 -1.40 9.81 -0.55
CA ARG A 61 -2.16 10.97 -0.09
C ARG A 61 -3.32 10.62 0.84
N GLN A 62 -4.01 9.51 0.61
CA GLN A 62 -5.09 9.04 1.49
C GLN A 62 -4.61 8.70 2.91
N PHE A 63 -3.31 8.43 3.08
CA PHE A 63 -2.69 8.18 4.38
C PHE A 63 -1.83 9.35 4.90
N ALA A 64 -1.62 10.41 4.10
CA ALA A 64 -0.75 11.53 4.46
C ALA A 64 -1.48 12.68 5.17
N GLU A 65 -2.80 12.81 4.98
CA GLU A 65 -3.58 13.81 5.69
C GLU A 65 -4.16 13.18 6.96
N PRO A 66 -3.75 13.65 8.17
CA PRO A 66 -4.30 13.11 9.40
C PRO A 66 -5.80 13.33 9.40
N SER A 67 -6.55 12.23 9.52
CA SER A 67 -8.01 12.29 9.54
C SER A 67 -8.48 13.13 10.73
N ASP A 68 -9.62 13.82 10.60
CA ASP A 68 -10.28 14.50 11.73
C ASP A 68 -10.44 13.55 12.95
N LEU A 69 -10.64 12.26 12.68
CA LEU A 69 -10.71 11.21 13.70
C LEU A 69 -9.37 11.02 14.43
N GLU A 70 -8.25 11.05 13.70
CA GLU A 70 -6.91 10.97 14.29
C GLU A 70 -6.60 12.20 15.12
N ALA A 71 -6.96 13.39 14.63
CA ALA A 71 -6.81 14.63 15.39
C ALA A 71 -7.61 14.58 16.70
N PHE A 72 -8.86 14.09 16.67
CA PHE A 72 -9.66 13.90 17.87
C PHE A 72 -9.07 12.85 18.81
N PHE A 73 -8.58 11.73 18.29
CA PHE A 73 -7.91 10.71 19.11
C PHE A 73 -6.67 11.28 19.84
N LEU A 74 -5.86 12.07 19.15
CA LEU A 74 -4.71 12.74 19.75
C LEU A 74 -5.14 13.72 20.86
N GLN A 75 -6.26 14.42 20.70
CA GLN A 75 -6.82 15.27 21.76
C GLN A 75 -7.22 14.43 22.99
N CYS A 76 -7.88 13.28 22.80
CA CYS A 76 -8.21 12.38 23.91
C CYS A 76 -6.95 11.87 24.63
N VAL A 77 -5.90 11.51 23.87
CA VAL A 77 -4.62 11.07 24.44
C VAL A 77 -3.95 12.19 25.23
N GLU A 78 -3.92 13.42 24.69
CA GLU A 78 -3.29 14.56 25.35
C GLU A 78 -4.03 14.97 26.64
N GLN A 79 -5.37 14.90 26.63
CA GLN A 79 -6.17 15.12 27.83
C GLN A 79 -5.79 14.13 28.94
N VAL A 80 -5.72 12.84 28.63
CA VAL A 80 -5.33 11.81 29.62
C VAL A 80 -3.87 11.94 30.01
N ARG A 81 -2.97 12.33 29.10
CA ARG A 81 -1.56 12.59 29.37
C ARG A 81 -1.40 13.70 30.43
N SER A 82 -2.16 14.78 30.30
CA SER A 82 -2.17 15.88 31.28
C SER A 82 -2.57 15.37 32.68
N GLU A 83 -3.64 14.58 32.77
CA GLU A 83 -4.10 14.01 34.05
C GLU A 83 -3.08 13.04 34.68
N VAL A 84 -2.37 12.26 33.87
CA VAL A 84 -1.27 11.40 34.34
C VAL A 84 -0.12 12.25 34.86
N GLY A 85 0.20 13.35 34.18
CA GLY A 85 1.18 14.34 34.62
C GLY A 85 0.82 14.94 35.98
N ASP A 86 -0.42 15.41 36.15
CA ASP A 86 -0.93 15.96 37.41
C ASP A 86 -0.87 14.93 38.55
N ARG A 87 -1.24 13.68 38.27
CA ARG A 87 -1.18 12.59 39.25
C ARG A 87 0.24 12.30 39.70
N LYS A 88 1.19 12.24 38.76
CA LYS A 88 2.62 12.05 39.05
C LYS A 88 3.18 13.23 39.85
N LYS A 89 2.82 14.46 39.49
CA LYS A 89 3.22 15.67 40.22
C LYS A 89 2.69 15.66 41.65
N ALA A 90 1.40 15.38 41.84
CA ALA A 90 0.77 15.29 43.16
C ALA A 90 1.39 14.19 44.03
N GLN A 91 1.79 13.06 43.43
CA GLN A 91 2.51 12.02 44.15
C GLN A 91 3.88 12.50 44.66
N ARG A 92 4.65 13.19 43.80
CA ARG A 92 5.95 13.78 44.21
C ARG A 92 5.78 14.82 45.31
N ASP A 93 4.78 15.70 45.21
CA ASP A 93 4.51 16.74 46.21
C ASP A 93 4.16 16.11 47.59
N ARG A 94 3.46 14.97 47.60
CA ARG A 94 3.16 14.18 48.81
C ARG A 94 4.39 13.47 49.40
N GLU A 95 5.31 13.02 48.56
CA GLU A 95 6.55 12.38 49.00
C GLU A 95 7.54 13.41 49.58
N ALA A 96 7.60 14.60 48.99
CA ALA A 96 8.42 15.72 49.47
C ALA A 96 7.96 16.25 50.83
N SER A 97 6.64 16.35 51.06
CA SER A 97 6.08 16.83 52.35
C SER A 97 6.25 15.87 53.52
N LYS A 98 6.54 14.58 53.27
CA LYS A 98 6.78 13.56 54.31
C LYS A 98 8.24 13.47 54.79
N GLY A 99 9.06 14.48 54.50
CA GLY A 99 10.41 14.60 55.09
C GLY A 99 11.47 13.68 54.47
N LYS A 100 11.16 12.95 53.40
CA LYS A 100 12.18 12.30 52.56
C LYS A 100 12.79 13.31 51.59
N ALA A 101 13.46 14.31 52.13
CA ALA A 101 14.24 15.28 51.38
C ALA A 101 15.56 14.64 50.92
N ALA A 102 15.52 13.83 49.86
CA ALA A 102 16.74 13.31 49.25
C ALA A 102 16.56 12.84 47.79
N HIS A 103 15.95 13.65 46.92
CA HIS A 103 16.40 13.73 45.53
C HIS A 103 15.87 14.99 44.85
N LEU A 104 16.71 16.03 44.84
CA LEU A 104 16.52 17.22 44.03
C LEU A 104 16.59 16.85 42.54
N GLN A 105 15.65 17.41 41.76
CA GLN A 105 15.87 17.81 40.36
C GLN A 105 16.25 16.71 39.36
N ALA A 106 15.54 15.58 39.33
CA ALA A 106 15.47 14.83 38.07
C ALA A 106 14.69 15.68 37.06
N PRO A 107 15.20 15.89 35.82
CA PRO A 107 14.47 16.62 34.79
C PRO A 107 13.08 15.99 34.63
N GLU A 108 12.04 16.82 34.53
CA GLU A 108 10.68 16.34 34.27
C GLU A 108 10.68 15.55 32.97
N LYS A 109 10.77 14.21 33.09
CA LYS A 109 10.54 13.33 31.95
C LYS A 109 9.12 13.60 31.48
N ALA A 110 8.99 14.03 30.23
CA ALA A 110 7.71 14.18 29.57
C ALA A 110 6.91 12.88 29.74
N VAL A 111 5.63 13.01 30.10
CA VAL A 111 4.74 11.84 30.23
C VAL A 111 4.56 11.24 28.85
N THR A 112 4.97 9.99 28.71
CA THR A 112 4.83 9.23 27.46
C THR A 112 3.64 8.28 27.56
N THR A 113 3.21 7.72 26.43
CA THR A 113 2.13 6.73 26.41
C THR A 113 2.47 5.45 27.19
N ASP A 114 3.75 5.16 27.38
CA ASP A 114 4.21 4.01 28.19
C ASP A 114 3.92 4.18 29.69
N ASP A 115 3.73 5.43 30.14
CA ASP A 115 3.35 5.75 31.52
C ASP A 115 1.87 5.48 31.80
N PHE A 116 1.08 5.16 30.77
CA PHE A 116 -0.36 4.98 30.91
C PHE A 116 -0.64 3.64 31.59
N THR A 117 -1.47 3.69 32.62
CA THR A 117 -2.04 2.48 33.21
C THR A 117 -3.15 1.92 32.33
N VAL A 118 -3.64 0.71 32.66
CA VAL A 118 -4.82 0.14 31.99
C VAL A 118 -6.05 1.05 32.16
N GLY A 119 -6.17 1.72 33.30
CA GLY A 119 -7.25 2.69 33.54
C GLY A 119 -7.16 3.90 32.62
N ASP A 120 -5.95 4.44 32.43
CA ASP A 120 -5.73 5.59 31.55
C ASP A 120 -6.02 5.23 30.08
N ARG A 121 -5.57 4.05 29.63
CA ARG A 121 -5.91 3.53 28.30
C ARG A 121 -7.40 3.33 28.11
N ARG A 122 -8.10 2.77 29.10
CA ARG A 122 -9.57 2.64 29.07
C ARG A 122 -10.24 4.00 28.96
N LYS A 123 -9.78 4.99 29.73
CA LYS A 123 -10.32 6.35 29.70
C LYS A 123 -10.16 7.03 28.34
N VAL A 124 -9.02 6.84 27.66
CA VAL A 124 -8.84 7.33 26.27
C VAL A 124 -9.91 6.74 25.36
N VAL A 125 -10.17 5.43 25.47
CA VAL A 125 -11.20 4.75 24.67
C VAL A 125 -12.61 5.25 25.03
N GLU A 126 -12.91 5.46 26.30
CA GLU A 126 -14.19 6.03 26.75
C GLU A 126 -14.41 7.46 26.21
N LEU A 127 -13.37 8.31 26.25
CA LEU A 127 -13.39 9.64 25.65
C LEU A 127 -13.60 9.57 24.14
N LEU A 128 -12.90 8.67 23.45
CA LEU A 128 -13.03 8.48 22.02
C LEU A 128 -14.45 8.06 21.63
N LEU A 129 -15.04 7.11 22.37
CA LEU A 129 -16.40 6.61 22.15
C LEU A 129 -17.50 7.56 22.63
N SER A 130 -17.15 8.64 23.33
CA SER A 130 -18.12 9.69 23.70
C SER A 130 -18.51 10.59 22.52
N SER A 131 -17.72 10.60 21.44
CA SER A 131 -18.03 11.35 20.23
C SER A 131 -19.00 10.58 19.34
N LYS A 132 -20.12 11.23 19.02
CA LYS A 132 -21.14 10.68 18.10
C LYS A 132 -20.60 10.42 16.71
N GLU A 133 -19.67 11.26 16.23
CA GLU A 133 -19.05 11.14 14.92
C GLU A 133 -18.22 9.85 14.83
N VAL A 134 -17.50 9.52 15.91
CA VAL A 134 -16.73 8.27 16.02
C VAL A 134 -17.66 7.07 16.03
N LEU A 135 -18.76 7.13 16.78
CA LEU A 135 -19.73 6.03 16.85
C LEU A 135 -20.36 5.74 15.49
N HIS A 136 -20.83 6.77 14.78
CA HIS A 136 -21.36 6.60 13.42
C HIS A 136 -20.32 6.05 12.46
N PHE A 137 -19.08 6.54 12.52
CA PHE A 137 -17.99 5.99 11.71
C PHE A 137 -17.74 4.51 11.99
N LEU A 138 -17.75 4.09 13.26
CA LEU A 138 -17.58 2.70 13.64
C LEU A 138 -18.77 1.85 13.21
N GLU A 139 -19.99 2.33 13.35
CA GLU A 139 -21.21 1.65 12.87
C GLU A 139 -21.14 1.41 11.36
N ASP A 140 -20.82 2.44 10.57
CA ASP A 140 -20.69 2.35 9.11
C ASP A 140 -19.60 1.35 8.71
N ARG A 141 -18.46 1.36 9.40
CA ARG A 141 -17.36 0.43 9.14
C ARG A 141 -17.68 -1.00 9.54
N ILE A 142 -18.32 -1.22 10.68
CA ILE A 142 -18.74 -2.54 11.14
C ILE A 142 -19.79 -3.09 10.16
N ALA A 143 -20.80 -2.30 9.81
CA ALA A 143 -21.84 -2.69 8.86
C ALA A 143 -21.28 -2.96 7.44
N SER A 144 -20.37 -2.12 6.96
CA SER A 144 -19.69 -2.33 5.67
C SER A 144 -18.77 -3.55 5.68
N SER A 145 -18.05 -3.80 6.78
CA SER A 145 -17.19 -4.98 6.93
C SER A 145 -17.99 -6.29 7.00
N ALA A 146 -19.19 -6.26 7.60
CA ALA A 146 -20.09 -7.41 7.67
C ALA A 146 -20.63 -7.81 6.29
N GLN A 147 -20.83 -6.86 5.37
CA GLN A 147 -21.30 -7.14 4.01
C GLN A 147 -20.21 -7.73 3.10
N GLY A 148 -18.93 -7.48 3.37
CA GLY A 148 -17.80 -8.07 2.62
C GLY A 148 -17.55 -9.56 2.91
N GLY A 149 -18.14 -10.12 3.98
CA GLY A 149 -17.99 -11.52 4.35
C GLY A 149 -19.08 -12.46 3.81
N ALA A 150 -20.18 -11.94 3.26
CA ALA A 150 -21.36 -12.73 2.88
C ALA A 150 -21.38 -13.17 1.39
N LEU A 151 -20.34 -12.88 0.61
CA LEU A 151 -20.27 -13.14 -0.84
C LEU A 151 -19.31 -14.28 -1.23
N MET A 152 -18.89 -15.10 -0.27
CA MET A 152 -18.01 -16.27 -0.47
C MET A 152 -18.66 -17.59 -0.04
N ASP A 153 -19.99 -17.65 0.06
CA ASP A 153 -20.72 -18.92 0.13
C ASP A 153 -21.31 -19.19 -1.26
N ASP A 154 -20.53 -19.92 -2.06
CA ASP A 154 -20.99 -20.61 -3.26
C ASP A 154 -21.85 -21.80 -2.84
N PRO A 155 -23.06 -21.93 -3.42
CA PRO A 155 -23.54 -23.26 -3.71
C PRO A 155 -24.06 -23.32 -5.14
N GLY A 156 -23.22 -23.86 -6.02
CA GLY A 156 -23.66 -24.95 -6.88
C GLY A 156 -24.41 -24.58 -8.17
N LEU A 157 -23.82 -25.08 -9.27
CA LEU A 157 -24.43 -25.42 -10.56
C LEU A 157 -25.93 -25.79 -10.50
N PRO A 158 -26.64 -25.48 -11.59
CA PRO A 158 -26.96 -26.54 -12.55
C PRO A 158 -26.34 -26.35 -13.95
#